data_AF-A0A3D5FPK8-F1
#
_entry.id   AF-A0A3D5FPK8-F1
#
_cell.length_a   1.000
_cell.length_b   1.000
_cell.length_c   1.000
_cell.angle_alpha   90.00
_cell.angle_beta   90.00
_cell.angle_gamma   90.00
#
_symmetry.space_group_name_H-M   'P 1'
#
loop_
_entity.id
_entity.type
_entity.pdbx_description
1 polymer ?
#
loop_
_entity_poly.entity_id
_entity_poly.type
_entity_poly.pdbx_seq_one_letter_code
_entity_poly.pdbx_strand_id
1 'polypeptide(L)'
;ALRIGAASGEARALTEVIEREYPQMKAIAVDNAIIEPAPHVATLEGELNWGDIGSWAALADVLAADKDGNLLKGNVVTIDSGNVTVYGGSDEKVVALVGVDDLVVVDTPDALLVCRKQDAQRVREVLDRLQDGDQSRFA
;
A
#
# COMPACT_ATOMS: atom_id res chain seq x y z
N ALA A 1 23.63 13.46 8.14
CA ALA A 1 24.11 12.52 7.10
C ALA A 1 25.59 12.17 7.30
N LEU A 2 26.50 13.16 7.33
CA LEU A 2 27.96 12.91 7.43
C LEU A 2 28.41 12.08 8.64
N ARG A 3 27.74 12.22 9.80
CA ARG A 3 28.10 11.47 11.02
C ARG A 3 27.70 9.99 10.95
N ILE A 4 26.53 9.68 10.37
CA ILE A 4 26.09 8.29 10.12
C ILE A 4 27.00 7.65 9.08
N GLY A 5 27.32 8.36 7.99
CA GLY A 5 28.24 7.88 6.97
C GLY A 5 29.67 7.63 7.47
N ALA A 6 30.14 8.41 8.45
CA ALA A 6 31.46 8.19 9.05
C ALA A 6 31.54 6.94 9.95
N ALA A 7 30.40 6.45 10.45
CA ALA A 7 30.34 5.29 11.34
C ALA A 7 30.10 3.96 10.60
N SER A 8 29.91 3.98 9.27
CA SER A 8 29.50 2.80 8.49
C SER A 8 30.54 1.69 8.39
N GLY A 9 31.77 1.90 8.89
CA GLY A 9 32.85 0.91 8.91
C GLY A 9 32.75 -0.10 10.06
N GLU A 10 31.98 0.19 11.12
CA GLU A 10 31.84 -0.70 12.27
C GLU A 10 30.35 -0.80 12.69
N ALA A 11 29.76 -2.00 12.56
CA ALA A 11 28.32 -2.21 12.74
C ALA A 11 27.77 -1.74 14.09
N ARG A 12 28.54 -1.93 15.18
CA ARG A 12 28.13 -1.50 16.53
C ARG A 12 28.14 0.03 16.67
N ALA A 13 29.18 0.68 16.16
CA ALA A 13 29.28 2.14 16.15
C ALA A 13 28.22 2.78 15.24
N LEU A 14 27.88 2.12 14.13
CA LEU A 14 26.83 2.58 13.21
C LEU A 14 25.46 2.61 13.88
N THR A 15 25.07 1.53 14.59
CA THR A 15 23.77 1.49 15.27
C THR A 15 23.64 2.58 16.33
N GLU A 16 24.65 2.75 17.18
CA GLU A 16 24.64 3.79 18.23
C GLU A 16 24.56 5.21 17.63
N VAL A 17 25.23 5.44 16.49
CA VAL A 17 25.18 6.73 15.79
C VAL A 17 23.84 6.95 15.10
N ILE A 18 23.22 5.91 14.51
CA ILE A 18 21.89 6.01 13.91
C ILE A 18 20.84 6.34 15.00
N GLU A 19 20.83 5.60 16.11
CA GLU A 19 19.87 5.81 17.19
C GLU A 19 19.95 7.23 17.78
N ARG A 20 21.16 7.78 17.86
CA ARG A 20 21.37 9.15 18.35
C ARG A 20 21.00 10.23 17.33
N GLU A 21 21.42 10.08 16.07
CA GLU A 21 21.34 11.16 15.09
C GLU A 21 20.03 11.15 14.28
N TYR A 22 19.45 9.97 14.01
CA TYR A 22 18.28 9.84 13.14
C TYR A 22 17.02 10.54 13.70
N PRO A 23 16.67 10.44 15.00
CA PRO A 23 15.50 11.13 15.54
C PRO A 23 15.58 12.66 15.49
N GLN A 24 16.81 13.21 15.38
CA GLN A 24 17.07 14.65 15.28
C GLN A 24 16.94 15.16 13.84
N MET A 25 16.81 14.26 12.85
CA MET A 25 16.71 14.63 11.45
C MET A 25 15.29 15.10 11.11
N LYS A 26 15.21 16.07 10.19
CA LYS A 26 13.93 16.48 9.63
C LYS A 26 13.33 15.32 8.85
N ALA A 27 12.09 14.93 9.18
CA ALA A 27 11.30 14.03 8.35
C ALA A 27 10.88 14.76 7.07
N ILE A 28 11.54 14.44 5.95
CA ILE A 28 11.27 15.02 4.63
C ILE A 28 11.60 13.97 3.55
N ALA A 29 10.78 13.91 2.50
CA ALA A 29 11.03 13.04 1.36
C ALA A 29 12.33 13.43 0.63
N VAL A 30 13.03 12.44 0.09
CA VAL A 30 14.27 12.66 -0.67
C VAL A 30 14.02 13.51 -1.91
N ASP A 31 12.85 13.36 -2.53
CA ASP A 31 12.41 14.12 -3.69
C ASP A 31 12.42 15.62 -3.38
N ASN A 32 11.73 16.02 -2.31
CA ASN A 32 11.64 17.41 -1.89
C ASN A 32 12.96 17.95 -1.34
N ALA A 33 13.74 17.11 -0.65
CA ALA A 33 14.96 17.54 0.03
C ALA A 33 16.17 17.65 -0.91
N ILE A 34 16.23 16.82 -1.96
CA ILE A 34 17.40 16.66 -2.82
C ILE A 34 17.03 16.75 -4.30
N ILE A 35 16.09 15.93 -4.78
CA ILE A 35 15.86 15.77 -6.23
C ILE A 35 15.28 17.05 -6.85
N GLU A 36 14.23 17.62 -6.28
CA GLU A 36 13.59 18.86 -6.75
C GLU A 36 14.53 20.07 -6.75
N PRO A 37 15.31 20.36 -5.68
CA PRO A 37 16.23 21.49 -5.67
C PRO A 37 17.58 21.22 -6.37
N ALA A 38 17.85 19.99 -6.84
CA ALA A 38 19.16 19.66 -7.41
C ALA A 38 19.39 20.41 -8.74
N PRO A 39 20.55 21.07 -8.91
CA PRO A 39 20.87 21.82 -10.14
C PRO A 39 21.19 20.89 -11.33
N HIS A 40 21.48 19.63 -11.06
CA HIS A 40 21.89 18.65 -12.06
C HIS A 40 21.17 17.32 -11.82
N VAL A 41 20.11 17.09 -12.60
CA VAL A 41 19.34 15.85 -12.61
C VAL A 41 19.35 15.30 -14.03
N ALA A 42 19.58 14.00 -14.18
CA ALA A 42 19.45 13.29 -15.43
C ALA A 42 18.49 12.12 -15.24
N THR A 43 17.67 11.86 -16.26
CA THR A 43 16.68 10.78 -16.27
C THR A 43 16.94 9.86 -17.45
N LEU A 44 16.66 8.57 -17.28
CA LEU A 44 16.62 7.61 -18.38
C LEU A 44 15.19 7.14 -18.56
N GLU A 45 14.71 7.18 -19.79
CA GLU A 45 13.46 6.54 -20.14
C GLU A 45 13.65 5.02 -20.08
N GLY A 46 12.74 4.35 -19.38
CA GLY A 46 12.71 2.89 -19.27
C GLY A 46 11.32 2.39 -19.61
N GLU A 47 11.22 1.54 -20.62
CA GLU A 47 10.01 0.76 -20.88
C GLU A 47 9.94 -0.39 -19.87
N LEU A 48 9.46 -0.06 -18.66
CA LEU A 48 9.22 -1.00 -17.58
C LEU A 48 7.72 -1.03 -17.30
N ASN A 49 7.13 -2.22 -17.23
CA ASN A 49 5.80 -2.41 -16.65
C ASN A 49 5.90 -2.25 -15.12
N TRP A 50 6.17 -1.03 -14.68
CA TRP A 50 6.32 -0.67 -13.27
C TRP A 50 5.04 0.02 -12.79
N GLY A 51 4.48 -0.49 -11.70
CA GLY A 51 3.37 0.12 -10.97
C GLY A 51 3.73 0.28 -9.51
N ASP A 52 3.40 1.43 -8.93
CA ASP A 52 3.54 1.66 -7.49
C ASP A 52 2.44 0.88 -6.74
N ILE A 53 2.83 -0.13 -5.98
CA ILE A 53 1.95 -1.03 -5.21
C ILE A 53 1.25 -0.27 -4.05
N GLY A 54 1.47 1.04 -3.90
CA GLY A 54 0.80 1.89 -2.91
C GLY A 54 -0.68 2.24 -3.20
N SER A 55 -1.22 1.90 -4.36
CA SER A 55 -2.63 2.12 -4.67
C SER A 55 -3.33 0.82 -5.04
N TRP A 56 -4.58 0.65 -4.61
CA TRP A 56 -5.42 -0.49 -5.03
C TRP A 56 -5.61 -0.56 -6.56
N ALA A 57 -5.29 0.52 -7.28
CA ALA A 57 -5.19 0.52 -8.74
C ALA A 57 -4.09 -0.43 -9.24
N ALA A 58 -3.00 -0.66 -8.49
CA ALA A 58 -1.96 -1.62 -8.85
C ALA A 58 -2.45 -3.08 -8.85
N LEU A 59 -3.55 -3.40 -8.14
CA LEU A 59 -4.19 -4.71 -8.23
C LEU A 59 -4.93 -4.92 -9.56
N ALA A 60 -5.40 -3.82 -10.18
CA ALA A 60 -5.99 -3.84 -11.52
C ALA A 60 -4.95 -4.17 -12.61
N ASP A 61 -3.69 -3.83 -12.38
CA ASP A 61 -2.61 -4.14 -13.31
C ASP A 61 -2.18 -5.62 -13.27
N VAL A 62 -2.57 -6.35 -12.21
CA VAL A 62 -2.22 -7.76 -12.01
C VAL A 62 -3.38 -8.72 -12.26
N LEU A 63 -4.62 -8.29 -12.03
CA LEU A 63 -5.82 -9.09 -12.24
C LEU A 63 -6.48 -8.73 -13.57
N ALA A 64 -6.85 -9.75 -14.35
CA ALA A 64 -7.65 -9.52 -15.56
C ALA A 64 -9.07 -9.12 -15.17
N ALA A 65 -9.56 -8.02 -15.74
CA ALA A 65 -10.95 -7.60 -15.57
C ALA A 65 -11.90 -8.52 -16.35
N ASP A 66 -13.07 -8.81 -15.78
CA ASP A 66 -14.17 -9.45 -16.50
C ASP A 66 -14.93 -8.46 -17.41
N LYS A 67 -16.01 -8.94 -18.04
CA LYS A 67 -16.85 -8.13 -18.95
C LYS A 67 -17.54 -6.95 -18.28
N ASP A 68 -17.71 -6.98 -16.97
CA ASP A 68 -18.39 -5.97 -16.16
C ASP A 68 -17.36 -5.08 -15.42
N GLY A 69 -16.07 -5.22 -15.76
CA GLY A 69 -14.96 -4.45 -15.20
C GLY A 69 -14.51 -4.94 -13.81
N ASN A 70 -14.93 -6.14 -13.40
CA ASN A 70 -14.62 -6.67 -12.08
C ASN A 70 -13.25 -7.34 -12.06
N LEU A 71 -12.51 -7.11 -10.98
CA LEU A 71 -11.21 -7.73 -10.70
C LEU A 71 -11.39 -8.70 -9.56
N LEU A 72 -11.43 -10.00 -9.86
CA LEU A 72 -11.83 -11.03 -8.90
C LEU A 72 -10.69 -12.01 -8.65
N LYS A 73 -10.36 -12.24 -7.38
CA LYS A 73 -9.46 -13.30 -6.94
C LYS A 73 -10.07 -14.06 -5.77
N GLY A 74 -9.96 -15.40 -5.79
CA GLY A 74 -10.53 -16.29 -4.78
C GLY A 74 -11.93 -16.78 -5.15
N ASN A 75 -12.65 -17.32 -4.17
CA ASN A 75 -14.00 -17.85 -4.35
C ASN A 75 -15.04 -16.71 -4.30
N VAL A 76 -15.28 -16.07 -5.45
CA VAL A 76 -16.13 -14.87 -5.55
C VAL A 76 -17.33 -15.11 -6.44
N VAL A 77 -18.51 -14.67 -6.00
CA VAL A 77 -19.76 -14.69 -6.76
C VAL A 77 -20.29 -13.26 -6.89
N THR A 78 -20.62 -12.85 -8.11
CA THR A 78 -21.24 -11.54 -8.39
C THR A 78 -22.59 -11.72 -9.07
N ILE A 79 -23.56 -10.90 -8.67
CA ILE A 79 -24.89 -10.79 -9.29
C ILE A 79 -25.16 -9.30 -9.45
N ASP A 80 -25.39 -8.85 -10.68
CA ASP A 80 -25.69 -7.44 -10.99
C ASP A 80 -24.71 -6.46 -10.31
N SER A 81 -23.40 -6.70 -10.46
CA SER A 81 -22.33 -5.92 -9.82
C SER A 81 -21.23 -5.59 -10.83
N GLY A 82 -20.73 -4.36 -10.81
CA GLY A 82 -19.79 -3.82 -11.80
C GLY A 82 -18.65 -2.99 -11.20
N ASN A 83 -17.52 -2.98 -11.89
CA ASN A 83 -16.29 -2.26 -11.50
C ASN A 83 -15.79 -2.57 -10.07
N VAL A 84 -16.11 -3.75 -9.52
CA VAL A 84 -15.65 -4.14 -8.18
C VAL A 84 -14.25 -4.74 -8.20
N THR A 85 -13.54 -4.66 -7.08
CA THR A 85 -12.23 -5.30 -6.89
C THR A 85 -12.30 -6.17 -5.66
N VAL A 86 -12.22 -7.48 -5.84
CA VAL A 86 -12.35 -8.47 -4.77
C VAL A 86 -11.08 -9.30 -4.66
N TYR A 87 -10.49 -9.28 -3.47
CA TYR A 87 -9.38 -10.14 -3.09
C TYR A 87 -9.82 -11.08 -1.97
N GLY A 88 -10.08 -12.35 -2.31
CA GLY A 88 -10.22 -13.44 -1.34
C GLY A 88 -8.87 -14.07 -1.04
N GLY A 89 -8.43 -14.00 0.22
CA GLY A 89 -7.15 -14.53 0.69
C GLY A 89 -7.13 -16.04 0.90
N SER A 90 -8.29 -16.71 0.93
CA SER A 90 -8.42 -18.16 0.97
C SER A 90 -9.65 -18.63 0.20
N ASP A 91 -9.67 -19.92 -0.16
CA ASP A 91 -10.82 -20.56 -0.82
C ASP A 91 -11.85 -21.12 0.18
N GLU A 92 -11.64 -20.91 1.49
CA GLU A 92 -12.50 -21.43 2.55
C GLU A 92 -13.81 -20.65 2.70
N LYS A 93 -13.84 -19.41 2.21
CA LYS A 93 -15.00 -18.52 2.27
C LYS A 93 -15.41 -18.09 0.87
N VAL A 94 -16.71 -17.92 0.67
CA VAL A 94 -17.26 -17.30 -0.54
C VAL A 94 -17.49 -15.82 -0.27
N VAL A 95 -16.98 -14.94 -1.14
CA VAL A 95 -17.35 -13.52 -1.16
C VAL A 95 -18.46 -13.33 -2.19
N ALA A 96 -19.65 -12.95 -1.73
CA ALA A 96 -20.82 -12.74 -2.60
C ALA A 96 -21.17 -11.24 -2.67
N LEU A 97 -21.30 -10.72 -3.89
CA LEU A 97 -21.70 -9.33 -4.17
C LEU A 97 -22.96 -9.32 -5.01
N VAL A 98 -23.95 -8.54 -4.58
CA VAL A 98 -25.27 -8.47 -5.23
C VAL A 98 -25.70 -7.01 -5.33
N GLY A 99 -25.90 -6.50 -6.54
CA GLY A 99 -26.42 -5.14 -6.76
C GLY A 99 -25.47 -4.03 -6.30
N VAL A 100 -24.15 -4.25 -6.31
CA VAL A 100 -23.17 -3.29 -5.82
C VAL A 100 -22.10 -2.98 -6.86
N ASP A 101 -21.73 -1.72 -6.94
CA ASP A 101 -20.75 -1.22 -7.90
C ASP A 101 -19.65 -0.43 -7.19
N ASP A 102 -18.50 -0.30 -7.86
CA ASP A 102 -17.39 0.57 -7.43
C ASP A 102 -16.86 0.28 -6.02
N LEU A 103 -16.86 -1.00 -5.61
CA LEU A 103 -16.36 -1.45 -4.31
C LEU A 103 -14.98 -2.11 -4.40
N VAL A 104 -14.23 -1.99 -3.31
CA VAL A 104 -13.05 -2.80 -2.99
C VAL A 104 -13.39 -3.68 -1.80
N VAL A 105 -13.22 -4.99 -1.95
CA VAL A 105 -13.43 -6.00 -0.91
C VAL A 105 -12.17 -6.82 -0.77
N VAL A 106 -11.61 -6.88 0.44
CA VAL A 106 -10.39 -7.65 0.73
C VAL A 106 -10.65 -8.50 1.96
N ASP A 107 -10.69 -9.81 1.78
CA ASP A 107 -10.81 -10.79 2.86
C ASP A 107 -9.44 -11.44 3.06
N THR A 108 -8.81 -11.17 4.20
CA THR A 108 -7.61 -11.87 4.69
C THR A 108 -7.99 -12.77 5.86
N PRO A 109 -7.11 -13.68 6.32
CA PRO A 109 -7.42 -14.55 7.45
C PRO A 109 -7.77 -13.80 8.73
N ASP A 110 -7.23 -12.59 8.91
CA ASP A 110 -7.32 -11.77 10.11
C ASP A 110 -8.25 -10.56 9.98
N ALA A 111 -8.53 -10.06 8.77
CA ALA A 111 -9.34 -8.87 8.56
C ALA A 111 -10.20 -8.91 7.29
N LEU A 112 -11.29 -8.14 7.31
CA LEU A 112 -12.13 -7.86 6.15
C LEU A 112 -12.20 -6.35 5.94
N LEU A 113 -11.81 -5.89 4.75
CA LEU A 113 -11.98 -4.51 4.31
C LEU A 113 -13.09 -4.45 3.25
N VAL A 114 -14.02 -3.52 3.43
CA VAL A 114 -15.01 -3.14 2.41
C VAL A 114 -15.03 -1.61 2.33
N CYS A 115 -14.77 -1.08 1.15
CA CYS A 115 -14.86 0.37 0.92
C CYS A 115 -15.23 0.67 -0.53
N ARG A 116 -15.63 1.92 -0.81
CA ARG A 116 -15.72 2.38 -2.19
C ARG A 116 -14.31 2.51 -2.76
N LYS A 117 -14.16 2.20 -4.05
CA LYS A 117 -12.90 2.26 -4.79
C LYS A 117 -12.24 3.64 -4.69
N GLN A 118 -13.02 4.71 -4.76
CA GLN A 118 -12.54 6.10 -4.58
C GLN A 118 -12.04 6.41 -3.16
N ASP A 119 -12.54 5.70 -2.15
CA ASP A 119 -12.21 5.92 -0.74
C ASP A 119 -11.05 5.03 -0.27
N ALA A 120 -10.50 4.19 -1.15
CA ALA A 120 -9.58 3.12 -0.74
C ALA A 120 -8.24 3.64 -0.15
N GLN A 121 -7.86 4.89 -0.42
CA GLN A 121 -6.73 5.57 0.21
C GLN A 121 -6.94 5.90 1.70
N ARG A 122 -8.20 5.93 2.15
CA ARG A 122 -8.59 6.22 3.53
C ARG A 122 -8.41 5.02 4.47
N VAL A 123 -7.88 3.90 3.97
CA VAL A 123 -7.51 2.74 4.80
C VAL A 123 -6.53 3.11 5.92
N ARG A 124 -5.71 4.15 5.73
CA ARG A 124 -4.84 4.70 6.79
C ARG A 124 -5.64 5.19 8.01
N GLU A 125 -6.80 5.83 7.80
CA GLU A 125 -7.67 6.26 8.89
C GLU A 125 -8.22 5.07 9.71
N VAL A 126 -8.33 3.89 9.09
CA VAL A 126 -8.74 2.67 9.78
C VAL A 126 -7.61 2.16 10.66
N LEU A 127 -6.37 2.13 10.14
CA LEU A 127 -5.19 1.75 10.92
C LEU A 127 -5.01 2.64 12.15
N ASP A 128 -5.11 3.95 11.99
CA ASP A 128 -5.00 4.91 13.10
C ASP A 128 -6.03 4.59 14.21
N ARG A 129 -7.28 4.26 13.83
CA ARG A 129 -8.32 3.89 14.81
C ARG A 129 -8.09 2.54 15.48
N LEU A 130 -7.47 1.58 14.79
CA LEU A 130 -7.17 0.26 15.35
C LEU A 130 -6.04 0.36 16.39
N GLN A 131 -5.08 1.26 16.19
CA GLN A 131 -3.99 1.53 17.14
C GLN A 131 -4.47 2.11 18.47
N ASP A 132 -5.51 2.95 18.43
CA ASP A 132 -6.09 3.61 19.61
C ASP A 132 -7.11 2.74 20.38
N GLY A 133 -7.41 1.53 19.89
CA GLY A 133 -8.44 0.65 20.44
C GLY A 133 -7.94 -0.71 20.93
N ASP A 134 -8.86 -1.53 21.44
CA ASP A 134 -8.62 -2.94 21.86
C ASP A 134 -8.29 -3.89 20.69
N GLN A 135 -8.21 -3.34 19.47
CA GLN A 135 -7.97 -4.05 18.23
C GLN A 135 -6.56 -3.80 17.67
N SER A 136 -5.62 -3.31 18.51
CA SER A 136 -4.23 -3.03 18.11
C SER A 136 -3.49 -4.21 17.49
N ARG A 137 -3.95 -5.45 17.70
CA ARG A 137 -3.41 -6.64 17.01
C ARG A 137 -3.64 -6.65 15.48
N PHE A 138 -4.53 -5.81 14.99
CA PHE A 138 -4.89 -5.68 13.57
C PHE A 138 -4.40 -4.35 12.94
N ALA A 139 -3.67 -3.55 13.72
CA ALA A 139 -3.08 -2.28 13.29
C ALA A 139 -1.68 -2.44 12.68
#